data_AF-A0A844MP63-F1
#
_entry.id   AF-A0A844MP63-F1
#
_cell.length_a   1.000
_cell.length_b   1.000
_cell.length_c   1.000
_cell.angle_alpha   90.00
_cell.angle_beta   90.00
_cell.angle_gamma   90.00
#
_symmetry.space_group_name_H-M   'P 1'
#
loop_
_entity.id
_entity.type
_entity.pdbx_description
1 polymer ?
#
loop_
_entity_poly.entity_id
_entity_poly.type
_entity_poly.pdbx_seq_one_letter_code
_entity_poly.pdbx_strand_id
1 'polypeptide(L)'
;MYKLEQSKKKRRRGVTLTSIGIKRLQSAILSMEIVENKGERLSLEELSDRINVSSRTLSKLWSSSVGVDQKTLKLCFSAFNLELQSQDYTNVSEANETETSEFLCVGSNTEENSFQPSHFTSFVEEDRKQTQQIEKLWSYPDGVVPLDSDFYIERPPLERRVFQEVTTSGCVIRIRAPKQMGKSSLVLRLLAFAQKLGYQTVNLNCYQFENECLTDLNKLLRRLCWKIATELGIEPNLKEKWDEEIGYSVSSGIYLENYLLAQCQSPVVLVLNEIDRFFEYPHICQDFFALLRSWCEEARHNPNWQKLRLVMVYSTEEYISLDINLSPFNIGLPIRLNEFTQGQVEDLARRYNLSSCTSKDIAQLMSLVGGHPALIQISLYYLCSQEMTLQELIEDAIANGGIYRYHLWRLWLKLQKNQALAKTYAKVLVAKQGISIDPIEAYKLESLGLIRFEGALVLPRFELYRAYFQKLLSTIV
;
A
#
# COMPACT_ATOMS: atom_id res chain seq x y z
N MET A 1 17.54 37.07 -41.77
CA MET A 1 17.39 37.11 -40.29
C MET A 1 16.82 35.77 -39.83
N TYR A 2 17.67 34.85 -39.38
CA TYR A 2 17.25 33.58 -38.80
C TYR A 2 16.90 33.80 -37.32
N LYS A 3 15.66 33.51 -36.92
CA LYS A 3 15.28 33.39 -35.51
C LYS A 3 15.50 31.94 -35.08
N LEU A 4 16.48 31.72 -34.20
CA LEU A 4 16.58 30.49 -33.41
C LEU A 4 15.41 30.44 -32.41
N GLU A 5 14.51 29.48 -32.54
CA GLU A 5 13.65 29.08 -31.44
C GLU A 5 14.39 28.06 -30.57
N GLN A 6 14.74 28.50 -29.36
CA GLN A 6 15.40 27.69 -28.35
C GLN A 6 14.44 26.62 -27.80
N SER A 7 14.82 25.35 -27.94
CA SER A 7 14.19 24.23 -27.24
C SER A 7 14.32 24.40 -25.73
N LYS A 8 13.23 24.70 -25.02
CA LYS A 8 13.20 24.69 -23.54
C LYS A 8 13.21 23.23 -23.04
N LYS A 9 14.39 22.73 -22.67
CA LYS A 9 14.59 21.50 -21.88
C LYS A 9 13.76 21.59 -20.58
N LYS A 10 12.70 20.78 -20.44
CA LYS A 10 11.94 20.65 -19.19
C LYS A 10 12.87 20.08 -18.10
N ARG A 11 13.14 20.86 -17.05
CA ARG A 11 13.99 20.45 -15.90
C ARG A 11 13.28 19.39 -15.06
N ARG A 12 13.77 18.15 -15.08
CA ARG A 12 13.43 17.02 -14.19
C ARG A 12 14.12 17.20 -12.83
N ARG A 13 13.41 17.51 -11.74
CA ARG A 13 14.00 17.62 -10.38
C ARG A 13 12.96 17.39 -9.26
N GLY A 14 12.80 16.15 -8.82
CA GLY A 14 12.09 15.83 -7.57
C GLY A 14 12.86 14.75 -6.81
N VAL A 15 12.95 14.90 -5.50
CA VAL A 15 13.53 13.95 -4.55
C VAL A 15 12.48 13.54 -3.52
N THR A 16 12.50 12.29 -3.10
CA THR A 16 11.64 11.74 -2.05
C THR A 16 12.48 11.33 -0.87
N LEU A 17 11.96 11.48 0.35
CA LEU A 17 12.65 11.00 1.54
C LEU A 17 12.75 9.48 1.52
N THR A 18 13.91 8.96 1.91
CA THR A 18 14.06 7.54 2.23
C THR A 18 13.42 7.24 3.58
N SER A 19 13.22 5.96 3.89
CA SER A 19 12.78 5.53 5.22
C SER A 19 13.71 6.04 6.34
N ILE A 20 15.01 6.14 6.07
CA ILE A 20 16.02 6.70 6.99
C ILE A 20 15.78 8.21 7.18
N GLY A 21 15.62 8.96 6.08
CA GLY A 21 15.37 10.40 6.14
C GLY A 21 14.06 10.75 6.88
N ILE A 22 13.00 9.97 6.65
CA ILE A 22 11.72 10.12 7.36
C ILE A 22 11.90 9.90 8.85
N LYS A 23 12.56 8.80 9.26
CA LYS A 23 12.80 8.48 10.68
C LYS A 23 13.61 9.57 11.37
N ARG A 24 14.68 10.07 10.74
CA ARG A 24 15.53 11.13 11.30
C ARG A 24 14.75 12.43 11.51
N LEU A 25 14.00 12.84 10.49
CA LEU A 25 13.20 14.07 10.57
C LEU A 25 12.08 13.96 11.62
N GLN A 26 11.38 12.82 11.70
CA GLN A 26 10.34 12.59 12.71
C GLN A 26 10.90 12.55 14.14
N SER A 27 12.07 11.93 14.32
CA SER A 27 12.73 11.92 15.63
C SER A 27 13.10 13.34 16.08
N ALA A 28 13.59 14.19 15.16
CA ALA A 28 13.94 15.57 15.50
C ALA A 28 12.71 16.45 15.79
N ILE A 29 11.60 16.25 15.06
CA ILE A 29 10.31 16.90 15.37
C ILE A 29 9.86 16.49 16.77
N LEU A 30 9.87 15.20 17.09
CA LEU A 30 9.47 14.68 18.40
C LEU A 30 10.34 15.24 19.53
N SER A 31 11.66 15.25 19.36
CA SER A 31 12.58 15.82 20.35
C SER A 31 12.31 17.31 20.59
N MET A 32 12.01 18.06 19.54
CA MET A 32 11.64 19.46 19.64
C MET A 32 10.29 19.64 20.34
N GLU A 33 9.27 18.85 20.03
CA GLU A 33 7.95 18.92 20.69
C GLU A 33 8.08 18.73 22.21
N ILE A 34 8.96 17.81 22.63
CA ILE A 34 9.26 17.55 24.05
C ILE A 34 9.99 18.73 24.70
N VAL A 35 11.02 19.28 24.04
CA VAL A 35 11.90 20.29 24.62
C VAL A 35 11.31 21.70 24.56
N GLU A 36 10.68 22.05 23.44
CA GLU A 36 10.22 23.41 23.13
C GLU A 36 8.70 23.57 23.26
N ASN A 37 7.91 22.53 22.99
CA ASN A 37 6.45 22.60 23.01
C ASN A 37 5.81 21.91 24.23
N LYS A 38 6.58 21.69 25.31
CA LYS A 38 6.12 21.03 26.56
C LYS A 38 5.47 19.66 26.34
N GLY A 39 5.84 18.97 25.26
CA GLY A 39 5.28 17.67 24.88
C GLY A 39 3.97 17.73 24.08
N GLU A 40 3.45 18.93 23.79
CA GLU A 40 2.31 19.09 22.89
C GLU A 40 2.74 18.94 21.43
N ARG A 41 1.88 18.35 20.60
CA ARG A 41 2.19 18.16 19.17
C ARG A 41 2.01 19.44 18.39
N LEU A 42 2.87 19.65 17.40
CA LEU A 42 2.67 20.72 16.41
C LEU A 42 1.59 20.30 15.41
N SER A 43 0.64 21.19 15.18
CA SER A 43 -0.27 21.12 14.06
C SER A 43 0.47 21.23 12.73
N LEU A 44 -0.20 20.82 11.65
CA LEU A 44 0.38 20.89 10.31
C LEU A 44 0.60 22.35 9.86
N GLU A 45 -0.16 23.30 10.41
CA GLU A 45 0.00 24.75 10.19
C GLU A 45 1.23 25.28 10.94
N GLU A 46 1.42 24.89 12.21
CA GLU A 46 2.61 25.28 12.98
C GLU A 46 3.91 24.70 12.41
N LEU A 47 3.87 23.46 11.89
CA LEU A 47 4.99 22.88 11.16
C LEU A 47 5.25 23.60 9.82
N SER A 48 4.20 23.99 9.11
CA SER A 48 4.28 24.77 7.86
C SER A 48 4.97 26.10 8.10
N ASP A 49 4.58 26.80 9.17
CA ASP A 49 5.14 28.10 9.53
C ASP A 49 6.60 28.00 9.97
N ARG A 50 6.93 26.99 10.78
CA ARG A 50 8.31 26.79 11.25
C ARG A 50 9.28 26.38 10.15
N ILE A 51 8.84 25.51 9.23
CA ILE A 51 9.66 25.03 8.11
C ILE A 51 9.69 26.06 6.97
N ASN A 52 8.80 27.05 6.99
CA ASN A 52 8.59 28.06 5.95
C ASN A 52 8.26 27.44 4.59
N VAL A 53 7.37 26.45 4.62
CA VAL A 53 6.93 25.67 3.44
C VAL A 53 5.45 25.38 3.57
N SER A 54 4.69 25.51 2.48
CA SER A 54 3.22 25.33 2.55
C SER A 54 2.80 23.96 3.11
N SER A 55 1.70 23.96 3.86
CA SER A 55 1.00 22.76 4.35
C SER A 55 0.78 21.69 3.28
N ARG A 56 0.52 22.11 2.03
CA ARG A 56 0.38 21.22 0.86
C ARG A 56 1.70 20.54 0.49
N THR A 57 2.83 21.21 0.60
CA THR A 57 4.16 20.64 0.32
C THR A 57 4.61 19.72 1.45
N LEU A 58 4.32 20.05 2.71
CA LEU A 58 4.54 19.13 3.84
C LEU A 58 3.71 17.86 3.70
N SER A 59 2.43 17.99 3.33
CA SER A 59 1.57 16.83 3.08
C SER A 59 2.11 15.91 1.97
N LYS A 60 2.78 16.48 0.94
CA LYS A 60 3.46 15.71 -0.11
C LYS A 60 4.71 15.00 0.41
N LEU A 61 5.49 15.68 1.24
CA LEU A 61 6.70 15.13 1.86
C LEU A 61 6.38 13.92 2.75
N TRP A 62 5.29 13.98 3.52
CA TRP A 62 4.85 12.87 4.39
C TRP A 62 4.17 11.73 3.65
N SER A 63 3.50 12.00 2.53
CA SER A 63 2.81 10.98 1.74
C SER A 63 3.72 10.24 0.75
N SER A 64 4.97 10.69 0.57
CA SER A 64 5.99 10.10 -0.31
C SER A 64 5.52 9.83 -1.76
N SER A 65 4.42 10.46 -2.19
CA SER A 65 3.72 10.14 -3.44
C SER A 65 4.15 11.01 -4.62
N VAL A 66 4.85 12.12 -4.36
CA VAL A 66 5.40 13.04 -5.38
C VAL A 66 6.70 13.65 -4.85
N GLY A 67 7.79 13.60 -5.64
CA GLY A 67 9.07 14.19 -5.29
C GLY A 67 8.98 15.71 -5.07
N VAL A 68 9.55 16.18 -3.96
CA VAL A 68 9.74 17.60 -3.64
C VAL A 68 11.12 18.06 -4.11
N ASP A 69 11.40 19.36 -4.20
CA ASP A 69 12.75 19.77 -4.57
C ASP A 69 13.74 19.56 -3.40
N GLN A 70 15.02 19.37 -3.72
CA GLN A 70 16.04 19.12 -2.70
C GLN A 70 16.22 20.31 -1.74
N LYS A 71 15.90 21.54 -2.19
CA LYS A 71 15.91 22.73 -1.33
C LYS A 71 14.84 22.64 -0.25
N THR A 72 13.64 22.14 -0.55
CA THR A 72 12.60 21.88 0.46
C THR A 72 13.07 20.88 1.50
N LEU A 73 13.73 19.79 1.10
CA LEU A 73 14.28 18.82 2.06
C LEU A 73 15.35 19.45 2.97
N LYS A 74 16.22 20.28 2.41
CA LYS A 74 17.21 21.02 3.21
C LYS A 74 16.53 21.93 4.23
N LEU A 75 15.49 22.68 3.82
CA LEU A 75 14.72 23.54 4.72
C LEU A 75 14.07 22.74 5.85
N CYS A 76 13.45 21.60 5.52
CA CYS A 76 12.83 20.71 6.49
C CYS A 76 13.84 20.22 7.53
N PHE A 77 15.00 19.75 7.11
CA PHE A 77 16.03 19.26 8.04
C PHE A 77 16.63 20.39 8.88
N SER A 78 16.93 21.54 8.25
CA SER A 78 17.51 22.68 8.96
C SER A 78 16.56 23.29 10.01
N ALA A 79 15.25 23.23 9.78
CA ALA A 79 14.25 23.73 10.73
C ALA A 79 14.26 22.98 12.09
N PHE A 80 14.89 21.81 12.13
CA PHE A 80 15.07 20.99 13.32
C PHE A 80 16.55 20.70 13.62
N ASN A 81 17.46 21.59 13.20
CA ASN A 81 18.90 21.49 13.45
C ASN A 81 19.55 20.19 12.91
N LEU A 82 19.02 19.64 11.81
CA LEU A 82 19.61 18.50 11.11
C LEU A 82 20.29 18.94 9.82
N GLU A 83 21.38 18.27 9.47
CA GLU A 83 21.98 18.34 8.14
C GLU A 83 21.41 17.23 7.24
N LEU A 84 21.00 17.62 6.02
CA LEU A 84 20.50 16.68 5.01
C LEU A 84 21.67 15.88 4.40
N GLN A 85 21.64 14.56 4.59
CA GLN A 85 22.63 13.61 4.07
C GLN A 85 22.13 12.94 2.79
N SER A 86 23.05 12.38 2.00
CA SER A 86 22.73 11.67 0.75
C SER A 86 21.87 10.42 0.98
N GLN A 87 21.90 9.85 2.19
CA GLN A 87 21.10 8.68 2.57
C GLN A 87 19.64 9.04 2.91
N ASP A 88 19.34 10.33 3.14
CA ASP A 88 18.02 10.78 3.58
C ASP A 88 17.01 10.91 2.43
N TYR A 89 17.47 10.90 1.18
CA TYR A 89 16.61 11.11 0.01
C TYR A 89 17.07 10.32 -1.21
N THR A 90 16.11 10.05 -2.11
CA THR A 90 16.33 9.38 -3.39
C THR A 90 15.83 10.26 -4.53
N ASN A 91 16.51 10.21 -5.68
CA ASN A 91 16.06 10.89 -6.88
C ASN A 91 14.94 10.10 -7.53
N VAL A 92 13.88 10.79 -7.97
CA VAL A 92 12.84 10.18 -8.79
C VAL A 92 13.39 10.01 -10.22
N SER A 93 13.95 8.84 -10.56
CA SER A 93 14.37 8.47 -11.91
C SER A 93 13.33 7.57 -12.60
N GLU A 94 13.01 7.89 -13.86
CA GLU A 94 12.28 6.99 -14.78
C GLU A 94 13.14 5.75 -15.11
N ALA A 95 12.47 4.61 -15.30
CA ALA A 95 12.92 3.31 -15.83
C ALA A 95 13.54 2.29 -14.85
N ASN A 96 12.73 1.31 -14.44
CA ASN A 96 13.14 -0.09 -14.45
C ASN A 96 12.77 -0.66 -15.82
N GLU A 97 13.61 -0.41 -16.82
CA GLU A 97 13.73 -1.23 -18.03
C GLU A 97 15.21 -1.45 -18.28
N THR A 98 15.56 -2.71 -18.55
CA THR A 98 16.80 -3.21 -19.16
C THR A 98 18.09 -3.19 -18.33
N GLU A 99 18.38 -4.32 -17.67
CA GLU A 99 19.71 -4.94 -17.74
C GLU A 99 19.56 -6.43 -18.10
N THR A 100 19.57 -6.70 -19.40
CA THR A 100 20.06 -7.94 -20.00
C THR A 100 20.69 -7.52 -21.31
N SER A 101 22.00 -7.31 -21.33
CA SER A 101 22.89 -7.66 -22.44
C SER A 101 24.33 -7.33 -22.07
N GLU A 102 25.07 -8.42 -21.95
CA GLU A 102 26.51 -8.59 -21.89
C GLU A 102 27.29 -7.95 -23.05
N PHE A 103 28.56 -7.63 -22.75
CA PHE A 103 29.75 -7.62 -23.62
C PHE A 103 29.77 -6.68 -24.85
N LEU A 104 30.65 -5.66 -24.78
CA LEU A 104 31.89 -5.55 -25.59
C LEU A 104 32.52 -4.15 -25.41
N CYS A 105 33.72 -4.10 -24.81
CA CYS A 105 34.65 -2.99 -24.91
C CYS A 105 35.71 -3.28 -25.98
N VAL A 106 36.18 -2.23 -26.68
CA VAL A 106 37.59 -1.87 -27.02
C VAL A 106 37.54 -0.92 -28.23
N GLY A 107 37.87 0.36 -28.07
CA GLY A 107 39.20 0.98 -28.22
C GLY A 107 38.96 2.42 -28.71
N SER A 108 39.78 3.45 -28.52
CA SER A 108 41.20 3.61 -28.21
C SER A 108 41.50 5.10 -28.00
N ASN A 109 42.43 5.43 -27.09
CA ASN A 109 43.37 6.59 -27.01
C ASN A 109 42.76 8.02 -26.95
N THR A 110 43.20 8.97 -26.12
CA THR A 110 44.57 9.50 -25.90
C THR A 110 44.65 10.39 -24.63
N GLU A 111 45.82 10.36 -23.97
CA GLU A 111 46.58 11.47 -23.30
C GLU A 111 46.01 12.16 -22.04
N GLU A 112 46.53 11.82 -20.84
CA GLU A 112 47.65 12.47 -20.11
C GLU A 112 47.29 13.79 -19.40
N ASN A 113 47.09 13.74 -18.07
CA ASN A 113 48.07 14.34 -17.13
C ASN A 113 47.81 14.05 -15.65
N SER A 114 48.87 13.52 -15.03
CA SER A 114 49.30 13.50 -13.63
C SER A 114 48.41 14.06 -12.51
N PHE A 115 48.10 13.23 -11.51
CA PHE A 115 48.45 13.44 -10.08
C PHE A 115 48.12 12.16 -9.29
N GLN A 116 49.14 11.47 -8.77
CA GLN A 116 48.95 10.48 -7.70
C GLN A 116 49.12 11.18 -6.35
N PRO A 117 48.37 10.74 -5.33
CA PRO A 117 49.08 10.12 -4.21
C PRO A 117 48.52 8.72 -3.92
N SER A 118 49.41 7.75 -4.13
CA SER A 118 49.43 6.43 -3.52
C SER A 118 49.07 6.49 -2.03
N HIS A 119 47.89 6.00 -1.65
CA HIS A 119 47.61 5.37 -0.34
C HIS A 119 46.21 4.72 -0.22
N PHE A 120 45.46 4.53 -1.31
CA PHE A 120 44.06 4.06 -1.24
C PHE A 120 43.83 2.61 -1.70
N THR A 121 44.88 1.88 -2.08
CA THR A 121 44.74 0.54 -2.68
C THR A 121 44.91 -0.63 -1.72
N SER A 122 45.07 -0.41 -0.41
CA SER A 122 45.03 -1.50 0.58
C SER A 122 43.66 -1.70 1.23
N PHE A 123 42.71 -0.77 1.06
CA PHE A 123 41.36 -0.88 1.64
C PHE A 123 40.40 -1.75 0.83
N VAL A 124 40.70 -2.02 -0.45
CA VAL A 124 39.76 -2.71 -1.36
C VAL A 124 39.86 -4.24 -1.27
N GLU A 125 40.97 -4.77 -0.75
CA GLU A 125 41.16 -6.23 -0.66
C GLU A 125 40.70 -6.84 0.68
N GLU A 126 40.69 -6.07 1.77
CA GLU A 126 40.06 -6.50 3.04
C GLU A 126 38.53 -6.43 2.98
N ASP A 127 37.98 -5.51 2.20
CA ASP A 127 36.53 -5.31 2.06
C ASP A 127 35.83 -6.50 1.38
N ARG A 128 36.50 -7.22 0.47
CA ARG A 128 35.89 -8.37 -0.24
C ARG A 128 35.60 -9.56 0.67
N LYS A 129 36.31 -9.70 1.81
CA LYS A 129 35.98 -10.71 2.83
C LYS A 129 34.89 -10.21 3.80
N GLN A 130 34.80 -8.89 4.03
CA GLN A 130 33.70 -8.28 4.81
C GLN A 130 32.39 -8.21 4.02
N THR A 131 32.41 -8.08 2.68
CA THR A 131 31.18 -8.01 1.87
C THR A 131 30.44 -9.35 1.82
N GLN A 132 31.13 -10.49 2.01
CA GLN A 132 30.51 -11.81 2.16
C GLN A 132 29.95 -12.05 3.58
N GLN A 133 30.22 -11.14 4.52
CA GLN A 133 29.73 -11.13 5.90
C GLN A 133 28.76 -9.97 6.18
N ILE A 134 28.22 -9.31 5.15
CA ILE A 134 26.96 -8.58 5.31
C ILE A 134 25.89 -9.67 5.45
N GLU A 135 25.73 -10.15 6.69
CA GLU A 135 24.69 -11.06 7.13
C GLU A 135 23.36 -10.67 6.50
N LYS A 136 22.53 -11.65 6.14
CA LYS A 136 21.15 -11.49 5.66
C LYS A 136 20.40 -10.44 6.49
N LEU A 137 20.53 -9.16 6.18
CA LEU A 137 19.79 -8.10 6.83
C LEU A 137 18.34 -8.22 6.34
N TRP A 138 17.49 -8.71 7.24
CA TRP A 138 16.06 -8.81 7.03
C TRP A 138 15.54 -7.44 6.60
N SER A 139 14.83 -7.38 5.46
CA SER A 139 14.20 -6.13 5.03
C SER A 139 13.07 -5.77 6.00
N TYR A 140 12.96 -4.50 6.37
CA TYR A 140 11.86 -4.02 7.19
C TYR A 140 10.50 -4.34 6.52
N PRO A 141 9.51 -4.90 7.24
CA PRO A 141 8.27 -5.40 6.65
C PRO A 141 7.23 -4.28 6.46
N ASP A 142 7.52 -3.29 5.61
CA ASP A 142 6.62 -2.17 5.29
C ASP A 142 5.85 -2.32 3.96
N GLY A 143 6.20 -3.32 3.17
CA GLY A 143 5.74 -3.44 1.78
C GLY A 143 5.01 -4.73 1.43
N VAL A 144 4.80 -4.90 0.13
CA VAL A 144 4.32 -6.15 -0.46
C VAL A 144 5.40 -7.22 -0.29
N VAL A 145 5.01 -8.42 0.13
CA VAL A 145 5.96 -9.53 0.29
C VAL A 145 6.36 -10.07 -1.10
N PRO A 146 7.65 -9.97 -1.49
CA PRO A 146 8.14 -10.42 -2.79
C PRO A 146 7.82 -11.88 -3.11
N LEU A 147 7.89 -12.27 -4.40
CA LEU A 147 7.58 -13.63 -4.85
C LEU A 147 8.59 -14.66 -4.35
N ASP A 148 9.86 -14.26 -4.27
CA ASP A 148 11.02 -15.02 -3.82
C ASP A 148 11.26 -14.92 -2.31
N SER A 149 10.44 -14.13 -1.59
CA SER A 149 10.58 -13.98 -0.15
C SER A 149 10.08 -15.20 0.60
N ASP A 150 10.93 -15.73 1.47
CA ASP A 150 10.58 -16.76 2.43
C ASP A 150 9.49 -16.30 3.42
N PHE A 151 9.20 -15.01 3.57
CA PHE A 151 8.26 -14.53 4.59
C PHE A 151 6.78 -14.56 4.19
N TYR A 152 6.45 -15.08 3.00
CA TYR A 152 5.05 -15.28 2.64
C TYR A 152 4.47 -16.54 3.24
N ILE A 153 3.41 -16.35 4.03
CA ILE A 153 2.63 -17.45 4.59
C ILE A 153 1.36 -17.66 3.76
N GLU A 154 1.28 -18.83 3.15
CA GLU A 154 0.09 -19.28 2.43
C GLU A 154 -1.10 -19.50 3.37
N ARG A 155 -2.31 -19.29 2.86
CA ARG A 155 -3.58 -19.42 3.61
C ARG A 155 -4.49 -20.45 2.94
N PRO A 156 -4.08 -21.73 2.83
CA PRO A 156 -4.90 -22.74 2.17
C PRO A 156 -6.29 -22.85 2.83
N PRO A 157 -7.37 -23.08 2.05
CA PRO A 157 -7.40 -23.28 0.59
C PRO A 157 -7.57 -21.98 -0.22
N LEU A 158 -7.30 -20.80 0.36
CA LEU A 158 -7.59 -19.50 -0.24
C LEU A 158 -6.88 -19.29 -1.58
N GLU A 159 -5.55 -19.43 -1.62
CA GLU A 159 -4.74 -19.24 -2.84
C GLU A 159 -5.19 -20.20 -3.94
N ARG A 160 -5.42 -21.48 -3.59
CA ARG A 160 -5.92 -22.48 -4.54
C ARG A 160 -7.22 -22.04 -5.20
N ARG A 161 -8.18 -21.50 -4.43
CA ARG A 161 -9.44 -21.01 -5.00
C ARG A 161 -9.23 -19.82 -5.93
N VAL A 162 -8.35 -18.89 -5.56
CA VAL A 162 -8.00 -17.73 -6.39
C VAL A 162 -7.37 -18.16 -7.72
N PHE A 163 -6.41 -19.09 -7.67
CA PHE A 163 -5.72 -19.60 -8.86
C PHE A 163 -6.63 -20.46 -9.74
N GLN A 164 -7.58 -21.19 -9.16
CA GLN A 164 -8.59 -21.89 -9.95
C GLN A 164 -9.53 -20.91 -10.65
N GLU A 165 -10.05 -19.92 -9.92
CA GLU A 165 -11.04 -18.98 -10.46
C GLU A 165 -10.49 -18.15 -11.62
N VAL A 166 -9.22 -17.72 -11.57
CA VAL A 166 -8.63 -16.92 -12.65
C VAL A 166 -8.54 -17.67 -13.98
N THR A 167 -8.65 -19.00 -13.97
CA THR A 167 -8.69 -19.80 -15.21
C THR A 167 -10.06 -19.76 -15.90
N THR A 168 -11.13 -19.47 -15.15
CA THR A 168 -12.51 -19.43 -15.65
C THR A 168 -12.75 -18.25 -16.60
N SER A 169 -13.37 -18.49 -17.76
CA SER A 169 -13.75 -17.42 -18.71
C SER A 169 -14.60 -16.33 -18.06
N GLY A 170 -14.23 -15.06 -18.28
CA GLY A 170 -14.98 -13.93 -17.74
C GLY A 170 -14.98 -13.81 -16.21
N CYS A 171 -14.04 -14.45 -15.49
CA CYS A 171 -14.11 -14.53 -14.04
C CYS A 171 -14.09 -13.15 -13.36
N VAL A 172 -14.68 -13.11 -12.16
CA VAL A 172 -14.63 -11.95 -11.27
C VAL A 172 -14.14 -12.42 -9.90
N ILE A 173 -13.03 -11.85 -9.44
CA ILE A 173 -12.45 -12.15 -8.13
C ILE A 173 -12.47 -10.88 -7.28
N ARG A 174 -12.98 -10.97 -6.05
CA ARG A 174 -13.05 -9.83 -5.12
C ARG A 174 -12.19 -10.11 -3.91
N ILE A 175 -11.05 -9.43 -3.80
CA ILE A 175 -10.12 -9.55 -2.68
C ILE A 175 -10.38 -8.41 -1.71
N ARG A 176 -10.89 -8.73 -0.51
CA ARG A 176 -11.22 -7.75 0.52
C ARG A 176 -10.66 -8.12 1.88
N ALA A 177 -10.21 -7.09 2.60
CA ALA A 177 -9.79 -7.13 4.01
C ALA A 177 -9.40 -5.71 4.45
N PRO A 178 -9.23 -5.46 5.76
CA PRO A 178 -8.58 -4.24 6.22
C PRO A 178 -7.19 -4.01 5.58
N LYS A 179 -6.65 -2.79 5.67
CA LYS A 179 -5.29 -2.51 5.20
C LYS A 179 -4.30 -3.41 5.96
N GLN A 180 -3.14 -3.68 5.34
CA GLN A 180 -2.06 -4.45 5.95
C GLN A 180 -2.36 -5.95 6.25
N MET A 181 -3.37 -6.52 5.59
CA MET A 181 -3.74 -7.95 5.70
C MET A 181 -3.12 -8.86 4.61
N GLY A 182 -2.28 -8.32 3.72
CA GLY A 182 -1.60 -9.09 2.66
C GLY A 182 -2.34 -9.16 1.31
N LYS A 183 -3.31 -8.28 1.06
CA LYS A 183 -4.05 -8.21 -0.22
C LYS A 183 -3.11 -8.11 -1.43
N SER A 184 -2.20 -7.13 -1.40
CA SER A 184 -1.25 -6.88 -2.50
C SER A 184 -0.26 -8.04 -2.69
N SER A 185 0.14 -8.72 -1.61
CA SER A 185 1.02 -9.90 -1.69
C SER A 185 0.34 -11.10 -2.35
N LEU A 186 -0.97 -11.25 -2.16
CA LEU A 186 -1.79 -12.25 -2.85
C LEU A 186 -1.96 -11.89 -4.33
N VAL A 187 -2.24 -10.61 -4.64
CA VAL A 187 -2.33 -10.10 -6.02
C VAL A 187 -1.03 -10.36 -6.78
N LEU A 188 0.13 -10.06 -6.18
CA LEU A 188 1.43 -10.30 -6.80
C LEU A 188 1.61 -11.77 -7.23
N ARG A 189 1.18 -12.71 -6.38
CA ARG A 189 1.23 -14.15 -6.67
C ARG A 189 0.22 -14.58 -7.73
N LEU A 190 -0.99 -14.02 -7.70
CA LEU A 190 -2.00 -14.22 -8.73
C LEU A 190 -1.50 -13.77 -10.10
N LEU A 191 -0.90 -12.60 -10.19
CA LEU A 191 -0.33 -12.06 -11.43
C LEU A 191 0.81 -12.95 -11.93
N ALA A 192 1.73 -13.35 -11.06
CA ALA A 192 2.81 -14.28 -11.41
C ALA A 192 2.28 -15.64 -11.90
N PHE A 193 1.23 -16.16 -11.28
CA PHE A 193 0.55 -17.38 -11.73
C PHE A 193 -0.09 -17.19 -13.11
N ALA A 194 -0.79 -16.08 -13.34
CA ALA A 194 -1.41 -15.77 -14.63
C ALA A 194 -0.37 -15.62 -15.76
N GLN A 195 0.76 -14.96 -15.50
CA GLN A 195 1.87 -14.85 -16.44
C GLN A 195 2.45 -16.21 -16.81
N LYS A 196 2.58 -17.14 -15.84
CA LYS A 196 3.01 -18.53 -16.11
C LYS A 196 2.03 -19.29 -17.00
N LEU A 197 0.74 -18.92 -17.02
CA LEU A 197 -0.26 -19.45 -17.95
C LEU A 197 -0.24 -18.77 -19.32
N GLY A 198 0.63 -17.77 -19.53
CA GLY A 198 0.68 -16.99 -20.76
C GLY A 198 -0.42 -15.92 -20.86
N TYR A 199 -1.05 -15.53 -19.75
CA TYR A 199 -2.04 -14.45 -19.75
C TYR A 199 -1.35 -13.09 -19.74
N GLN A 200 -1.98 -12.11 -20.37
CA GLN A 200 -1.59 -10.71 -20.21
C GLN A 200 -2.09 -10.18 -18.87
N THR A 201 -1.32 -9.30 -18.24
CA THR A 201 -1.65 -8.77 -16.91
C THR A 201 -1.62 -7.26 -16.90
N VAL A 202 -2.67 -6.64 -16.39
CA VAL A 202 -2.79 -5.20 -16.21
C VAL A 202 -3.08 -4.94 -14.74
N ASN A 203 -2.17 -4.28 -14.04
CA ASN A 203 -2.26 -4.05 -12.60
C ASN A 203 -2.34 -2.57 -12.26
N LEU A 204 -3.56 -2.04 -12.12
CA LEU A 204 -3.78 -0.62 -11.89
C LEU A 204 -4.04 -0.33 -10.43
N ASN A 205 -3.33 0.65 -9.88
CA ASN A 205 -3.65 1.21 -8.58
C ASN A 205 -4.56 2.45 -8.76
N CYS A 206 -5.76 2.40 -8.18
CA CYS A 206 -6.73 3.48 -8.25
C CYS A 206 -6.23 4.79 -7.63
N TYR A 207 -5.25 4.79 -6.71
CA TYR A 207 -4.55 5.98 -6.22
C TYR A 207 -3.63 6.67 -7.25
N GLN A 208 -3.34 6.04 -8.39
CA GLN A 208 -2.58 6.66 -9.49
C GLN A 208 -3.42 7.53 -10.42
N PHE A 209 -4.75 7.55 -10.26
CA PHE A 209 -5.61 8.46 -11.02
C PHE A 209 -5.50 9.87 -10.43
N GLU A 210 -5.32 10.89 -11.25
CA GLU A 210 -5.27 12.26 -10.75
C GLU A 210 -6.66 12.70 -10.29
N ASN A 211 -6.75 13.60 -9.31
CA ASN A 211 -8.05 14.04 -8.77
C ASN A 211 -8.92 14.68 -9.86
N GLU A 212 -8.30 15.32 -10.85
CA GLU A 212 -8.93 15.88 -12.04
C GLU A 212 -9.70 14.82 -12.83
N CYS A 213 -9.21 13.57 -12.88
CA CYS A 213 -9.90 12.45 -13.52
C CYS A 213 -11.13 11.99 -12.72
N LEU A 214 -11.18 12.24 -11.41
CA LEU A 214 -12.26 11.82 -10.51
C LEU A 214 -13.38 12.86 -10.40
N THR A 215 -13.27 13.98 -11.13
CA THR A 215 -14.32 15.00 -11.22
C THR A 215 -15.46 14.59 -12.15
N ASP A 216 -15.21 13.67 -13.07
CA ASP A 216 -16.12 13.33 -14.15
C ASP A 216 -15.89 11.87 -14.59
N LEU A 217 -16.97 11.11 -14.76
CA LEU A 217 -16.87 9.69 -15.07
C LEU A 217 -16.25 9.46 -16.46
N ASN A 218 -16.56 10.28 -17.47
CA ASN A 218 -15.97 10.14 -18.80
C ASN A 218 -14.44 10.33 -18.76
N LYS A 219 -13.94 11.31 -18.02
CA LYS A 219 -12.48 11.50 -17.80
C LYS A 219 -11.86 10.28 -17.13
N LEU A 220 -12.49 9.74 -16.08
CA LEU A 220 -12.02 8.52 -15.40
C LEU A 220 -11.95 7.35 -16.38
N LEU A 221 -13.02 7.09 -17.14
CA LEU A 221 -13.10 5.96 -18.05
C LEU A 221 -12.09 6.06 -19.20
N ARG A 222 -11.92 7.25 -19.78
CA ARG A 222 -10.87 7.50 -20.78
C ARG A 222 -9.49 7.25 -20.21
N ARG A 223 -9.21 7.76 -18.99
CA ARG A 223 -7.90 7.54 -18.34
C ARG A 223 -7.67 6.07 -18.01
N LEU A 224 -8.71 5.36 -17.57
CA LEU A 224 -8.68 3.93 -17.28
C LEU A 224 -8.36 3.15 -18.57
N CYS A 225 -9.12 3.38 -19.62
CA CYS A 225 -8.94 2.74 -20.93
C CYS A 225 -7.57 3.04 -21.54
N TRP A 226 -7.06 4.27 -21.38
CA TRP A 226 -5.71 4.64 -21.81
C TRP A 226 -4.64 3.85 -21.05
N LYS A 227 -4.77 3.74 -19.72
CA LYS A 227 -3.84 2.97 -18.88
C LYS A 227 -3.87 1.49 -19.23
N ILE A 228 -5.05 0.89 -19.40
CA ILE A 228 -5.19 -0.51 -19.80
C ILE A 228 -4.50 -0.75 -21.15
N ALA A 229 -4.77 0.08 -22.16
CA ALA A 229 -4.14 -0.06 -23.47
C ALA A 229 -2.60 0.01 -23.39
N THR A 230 -2.08 0.99 -22.64
CA THR A 230 -0.64 1.20 -22.46
C THR A 230 0.02 -0.01 -21.80
N GLU A 231 -0.57 -0.55 -20.73
CA GLU A 231 -0.06 -1.74 -20.02
C GLU A 231 -0.14 -3.02 -20.89
N LEU A 232 -1.08 -3.08 -21.84
CA LEU A 232 -1.17 -4.17 -22.81
C LEU A 232 -0.21 -4.00 -24.01
N GLY A 233 0.53 -2.89 -24.09
CA GLY A 233 1.36 -2.57 -25.25
C GLY A 233 0.56 -2.21 -26.50
N ILE A 234 -0.71 -1.81 -26.34
CA ILE A 234 -1.62 -1.43 -27.43
C ILE A 234 -1.69 0.11 -27.48
N GLU A 235 -1.56 0.69 -28.67
CA GLU A 235 -1.72 2.13 -28.83
C GLU A 235 -3.13 2.57 -28.37
N PRO A 236 -3.27 3.53 -27.45
CA PRO A 236 -4.58 3.85 -26.88
C PRO A 236 -5.63 4.35 -27.89
N ASN A 237 -5.25 5.07 -28.95
CA ASN A 237 -6.16 5.59 -30.01
C ASN A 237 -7.59 6.02 -29.56
N LEU A 238 -7.73 6.65 -28.39
CA LEU A 238 -9.04 7.01 -27.84
C LEU A 238 -9.73 8.10 -28.67
N LYS A 239 -8.97 8.91 -29.40
CA LYS A 239 -9.55 9.99 -30.22
C LYS A 239 -10.43 9.44 -31.35
N GLU A 240 -10.05 8.32 -31.96
CA GLU A 240 -10.80 7.72 -33.07
C GLU A 240 -11.78 6.64 -32.59
N LYS A 241 -11.48 5.99 -31.48
CA LYS A 241 -12.25 4.84 -30.97
C LYS A 241 -13.25 5.18 -29.87
N TRP A 242 -13.26 6.44 -29.41
CA TRP A 242 -14.19 6.89 -28.37
C TRP A 242 -15.22 7.85 -28.94
N ASP A 243 -16.42 7.35 -29.12
CA ASP A 243 -17.57 8.15 -29.52
C ASP A 243 -18.26 8.73 -28.28
N GLU A 244 -18.38 10.06 -28.20
CA GLU A 244 -19.06 10.75 -27.10
C GLU A 244 -20.59 10.83 -27.31
N GLU A 245 -21.08 10.72 -28.55
CA GLU A 245 -22.50 10.87 -28.88
C GLU A 245 -23.34 9.68 -28.37
N ILE A 246 -22.74 8.50 -28.32
CA ILE A 246 -23.38 7.28 -27.79
C ILE A 246 -23.32 7.15 -26.27
N GLY A 247 -22.67 8.10 -25.59
CA GLY A 247 -22.47 8.10 -24.14
C GLY A 247 -21.23 7.31 -23.69
N TYR A 248 -20.57 7.82 -22.65
CA TYR A 248 -19.27 7.32 -22.17
C TYR A 248 -19.30 5.86 -21.68
N SER A 249 -20.42 5.38 -21.12
CA SER A 249 -20.56 4.00 -20.66
C SER A 249 -20.50 3.02 -21.82
N VAL A 250 -21.29 3.27 -22.87
CA VAL A 250 -21.32 2.44 -24.09
C VAL A 250 -19.99 2.53 -24.83
N SER A 251 -19.46 3.76 -24.97
CA SER A 251 -18.17 4.02 -25.62
C SER A 251 -17.03 3.24 -24.97
N SER A 252 -16.98 3.22 -23.63
CA SER A 252 -15.96 2.46 -22.89
C SER A 252 -16.06 0.95 -23.10
N GLY A 253 -17.29 0.41 -23.18
CA GLY A 253 -17.53 -1.00 -23.44
C GLY A 253 -17.09 -1.40 -24.84
N ILE A 254 -17.49 -0.63 -25.85
CA ILE A 254 -17.08 -0.85 -27.26
C ILE A 254 -15.56 -0.76 -27.41
N TYR A 255 -14.94 0.23 -26.76
CA TYR A 255 -13.49 0.38 -26.79
C TYR A 255 -12.77 -0.83 -26.15
N LEU A 256 -13.21 -1.29 -24.98
CA LEU A 256 -12.63 -2.47 -24.34
C LEU A 256 -12.84 -3.72 -25.19
N GLU A 257 -14.05 -3.95 -25.69
CA GLU A 257 -14.42 -5.14 -26.44
C GLU A 257 -13.77 -5.20 -27.82
N ASN A 258 -14.10 -4.22 -28.68
CA ASN A 258 -13.82 -4.25 -30.11
C ASN A 258 -12.43 -3.73 -30.45
N TYR A 259 -11.82 -2.96 -29.54
CA TYR A 259 -10.48 -2.45 -29.74
C TYR A 259 -9.47 -3.20 -28.88
N LEU A 260 -9.57 -3.20 -27.55
CA LEU A 260 -8.53 -3.84 -26.72
C LEU A 260 -8.60 -5.38 -26.75
N LEU A 261 -9.71 -5.97 -26.31
CA LEU A 261 -9.85 -7.42 -26.14
C LEU A 261 -9.86 -8.17 -27.48
N ALA A 262 -10.33 -7.54 -28.56
CA ALA A 262 -10.24 -8.09 -29.92
C ALA A 262 -8.78 -8.31 -30.38
N GLN A 263 -7.85 -7.45 -29.95
CA GLN A 263 -6.43 -7.54 -30.28
C GLN A 263 -5.67 -8.55 -29.40
N CYS A 264 -6.22 -8.90 -28.23
CA CYS A 264 -5.59 -9.82 -27.30
C CYS A 264 -5.84 -11.29 -27.72
N GLN A 265 -4.78 -12.06 -27.96
CA GLN A 265 -4.88 -13.50 -28.28
C GLN A 265 -5.05 -14.36 -27.03
N SER A 266 -4.51 -13.91 -25.89
CA SER A 266 -4.61 -14.56 -24.58
C SER A 266 -5.59 -13.82 -23.66
N PRO A 267 -6.10 -14.47 -22.61
CA PRO A 267 -6.85 -13.79 -21.55
C PRO A 267 -6.06 -12.62 -20.93
N VAL A 268 -6.80 -11.61 -20.46
CA VAL A 268 -6.27 -10.41 -19.80
C VAL A 268 -6.73 -10.39 -18.36
N VAL A 269 -5.79 -10.46 -17.41
CA VAL A 269 -6.06 -10.25 -15.99
C VAL A 269 -5.96 -8.76 -15.65
N LEU A 270 -7.11 -8.12 -15.48
CA LEU A 270 -7.22 -6.74 -15.05
C LEU A 270 -7.41 -6.68 -13.54
N VAL A 271 -6.38 -6.24 -12.83
CA VAL A 271 -6.44 -5.95 -11.40
C VAL A 271 -6.69 -4.46 -11.19
N LEU A 272 -7.76 -4.15 -10.47
CA LEU A 272 -8.03 -2.82 -9.95
C LEU A 272 -7.75 -2.83 -8.44
N ASN A 273 -6.60 -2.29 -8.05
CA ASN A 273 -6.20 -2.13 -6.66
C ASN A 273 -6.74 -0.85 -6.04
N GLU A 274 -7.12 -0.95 -4.76
CA GLU A 274 -7.54 0.18 -3.95
C GLU A 274 -8.74 0.93 -4.55
N ILE A 275 -9.68 0.17 -5.15
CA ILE A 275 -10.92 0.72 -5.71
C ILE A 275 -11.77 1.43 -4.65
N ASP A 276 -11.50 1.18 -3.35
CA ASP A 276 -12.06 1.94 -2.24
C ASP A 276 -11.68 3.43 -2.29
N ARG A 277 -10.71 3.86 -3.09
CA ARG A 277 -10.51 5.29 -3.35
C ARG A 277 -11.74 5.96 -3.97
N PHE A 278 -12.44 5.28 -4.88
CA PHE A 278 -13.59 5.88 -5.57
C PHE A 278 -14.77 6.13 -4.62
N PHE A 279 -14.73 5.53 -3.43
CA PHE A 279 -15.69 5.80 -2.38
C PHE A 279 -15.63 7.26 -1.88
N GLU A 280 -14.47 7.91 -1.98
CA GLU A 280 -14.32 9.33 -1.65
C GLU A 280 -15.04 10.26 -2.66
N TYR A 281 -15.55 9.71 -3.77
CA TYR A 281 -16.17 10.46 -4.87
C TYR A 281 -17.55 9.87 -5.25
N PRO A 282 -18.61 10.11 -4.44
CA PRO A 282 -19.92 9.49 -4.63
C PRO A 282 -20.55 9.73 -6.02
N HIS A 283 -20.29 10.88 -6.63
CA HIS A 283 -20.84 11.28 -7.94
C HIS A 283 -20.34 10.45 -9.13
N ILE A 284 -19.21 9.74 -8.99
CA ILE A 284 -18.73 8.78 -10.01
C ILE A 284 -18.87 7.34 -9.55
N CYS A 285 -18.89 7.11 -8.24
CA CYS A 285 -18.76 5.80 -7.62
C CYS A 285 -19.86 4.84 -8.08
N GLN A 286 -21.13 5.27 -7.99
CA GLN A 286 -22.27 4.41 -8.32
C GLN A 286 -22.25 3.96 -9.79
N ASP A 287 -22.09 4.91 -10.71
CA ASP A 287 -22.11 4.65 -12.15
C ASP A 287 -20.88 3.85 -12.61
N PHE A 288 -19.70 4.11 -12.04
CA PHE A 288 -18.49 3.34 -12.32
C PHE A 288 -18.66 1.86 -11.92
N PHE A 289 -19.22 1.60 -10.75
CA PHE A 289 -19.42 0.24 -10.26
C PHE A 289 -20.56 -0.48 -11.00
N ALA A 290 -21.61 0.24 -11.40
CA ALA A 290 -22.64 -0.30 -12.29
C ALA A 290 -22.06 -0.69 -13.67
N LEU A 291 -21.13 0.10 -14.20
CA LEU A 291 -20.42 -0.21 -15.45
C LEU A 291 -19.49 -1.43 -15.32
N LEU A 292 -18.72 -1.54 -14.23
CA LEU A 292 -17.92 -2.74 -14.00
C LEU A 292 -18.79 -3.99 -13.94
N ARG A 293 -19.98 -3.88 -13.33
CA ARG A 293 -20.95 -4.96 -13.31
C ARG A 293 -21.44 -5.32 -14.72
N SER A 294 -21.77 -4.35 -15.57
CA SER A 294 -22.23 -4.65 -16.93
C SER A 294 -21.16 -5.39 -17.73
N TRP A 295 -19.88 -5.00 -17.61
CA TRP A 295 -18.76 -5.74 -18.23
C TRP A 295 -18.67 -7.19 -17.76
N CYS A 296 -18.94 -7.45 -16.48
CA CYS A 296 -18.97 -8.81 -15.94
C CYS A 296 -20.15 -9.64 -16.48
N GLU A 297 -21.28 -9.00 -16.75
CA GLU A 297 -22.46 -9.65 -17.31
C GLU A 297 -22.25 -9.98 -18.80
N GLU A 298 -21.66 -9.08 -19.58
CA GLU A 298 -21.28 -9.29 -20.98
C GLU A 298 -20.34 -10.50 -21.15
N ALA A 299 -19.42 -10.70 -20.20
CA ALA A 299 -18.49 -11.82 -20.21
C ALA A 299 -19.17 -13.20 -20.11
N ARG A 300 -20.47 -13.28 -19.83
CA ARG A 300 -21.22 -14.55 -19.83
C ARG A 300 -21.51 -15.08 -21.23
N HIS A 301 -21.65 -14.21 -22.23
CA HIS A 301 -22.05 -14.61 -23.58
C HIS A 301 -21.15 -14.08 -24.69
N ASN A 302 -20.38 -13.01 -24.45
CA ASN A 302 -19.53 -12.41 -25.47
C ASN A 302 -18.10 -13.00 -25.44
N PRO A 303 -17.60 -13.61 -26.52
CA PRO A 303 -16.27 -14.23 -26.57
C PRO A 303 -15.09 -13.27 -26.30
N ASN A 304 -15.21 -11.99 -26.69
CA ASN A 304 -14.16 -11.01 -26.39
C ASN A 304 -14.15 -10.68 -24.90
N TRP A 305 -15.32 -10.44 -24.29
CA TRP A 305 -15.41 -10.23 -22.84
C TRP A 305 -15.03 -11.45 -22.02
N GLN A 306 -15.25 -12.66 -22.54
CA GLN A 306 -14.75 -13.91 -21.92
C GLN A 306 -13.23 -13.96 -21.79
N LYS A 307 -12.46 -13.12 -22.50
CA LYS A 307 -11.01 -12.99 -22.31
C LYS A 307 -10.64 -12.18 -21.06
N LEU A 308 -11.52 -11.30 -20.58
CA LEU A 308 -11.27 -10.51 -19.39
C LEU A 308 -11.35 -11.38 -18.13
N ARG A 309 -10.40 -11.20 -17.21
CA ARG A 309 -10.43 -11.72 -15.84
C ARG A 309 -10.35 -10.51 -14.90
N LEU A 310 -11.47 -10.14 -14.30
CA LEU A 310 -11.53 -8.95 -13.45
C LEU A 310 -11.19 -9.29 -12.00
N VAL A 311 -10.21 -8.59 -11.43
CA VAL A 311 -9.81 -8.72 -10.03
C VAL A 311 -9.99 -7.37 -9.34
N MET A 312 -10.94 -7.29 -8.42
CA MET A 312 -11.23 -6.09 -7.63
C MET A 312 -10.64 -6.23 -6.24
N VAL A 313 -9.80 -5.29 -5.83
CA VAL A 313 -9.09 -5.34 -4.54
C VAL A 313 -9.42 -4.09 -3.74
N TYR A 314 -9.99 -4.26 -2.55
CA TYR A 314 -10.45 -3.13 -1.74
C TYR A 314 -10.25 -3.33 -0.23
N SER A 315 -10.08 -2.21 0.46
CA SER A 315 -10.15 -2.15 1.91
C SER A 315 -11.59 -2.25 2.41
N THR A 316 -11.80 -2.94 3.53
CA THR A 316 -13.08 -2.89 4.26
C THR A 316 -13.19 -1.65 5.16
N GLU A 317 -12.11 -0.89 5.33
CA GLU A 317 -12.07 0.22 6.28
C GLU A 317 -12.80 1.48 5.82
N GLU A 318 -13.27 1.54 4.57
CA GLU A 318 -14.09 2.62 4.04
C GLU A 318 -15.52 2.09 3.81
N TYR A 319 -16.51 2.71 4.46
CA TYR A 319 -17.91 2.28 4.39
C TYR A 319 -18.67 3.10 3.33
N ILE A 320 -19.31 2.42 2.38
CA ILE A 320 -20.34 3.02 1.52
C ILE A 320 -21.59 2.16 1.48
N SER A 321 -22.73 2.85 1.61
CA SER A 321 -24.04 2.32 1.21
C SER A 321 -24.17 2.41 -0.31
N LEU A 322 -23.72 1.39 -1.03
CA LEU A 322 -24.02 1.25 -2.46
C LEU A 322 -25.39 0.59 -2.62
N ASP A 323 -26.12 0.94 -3.67
CA ASP A 323 -27.28 0.16 -4.08
C ASP A 323 -26.85 -1.29 -4.32
N ILE A 324 -27.47 -2.21 -3.58
CA ILE A 324 -27.18 -3.64 -3.59
C ILE A 324 -27.32 -4.21 -5.01
N ASN A 325 -28.25 -3.66 -5.80
CA ASN A 325 -28.53 -4.13 -7.16
C ASN A 325 -27.47 -3.67 -8.18
N LEU A 326 -26.83 -2.53 -7.93
CA LEU A 326 -25.84 -1.93 -8.83
C LEU A 326 -24.40 -2.27 -8.43
N SER A 327 -24.22 -2.91 -7.29
CA SER A 327 -22.89 -3.22 -6.78
C SER A 327 -22.26 -4.43 -7.47
N PRO A 328 -21.04 -4.31 -8.04
CA PRO A 328 -20.27 -5.46 -8.51
C PRO A 328 -19.74 -6.30 -7.35
N PHE A 329 -19.93 -5.86 -6.10
CA PHE A 329 -19.55 -6.60 -4.89
C PHE A 329 -20.45 -7.79 -4.58
N ASN A 330 -21.48 -8.05 -5.39
CA ASN A 330 -22.36 -9.21 -5.26
C ASN A 330 -22.13 -10.28 -6.35
N ILE A 331 -21.15 -10.11 -7.23
CA ILE A 331 -20.82 -11.04 -8.32
C ILE A 331 -19.41 -11.62 -8.12
N GLY A 332 -19.18 -12.84 -8.59
CA GLY A 332 -17.87 -13.47 -8.59
C GLY A 332 -17.42 -13.97 -7.22
N LEU A 333 -16.22 -14.55 -7.18
CA LEU A 333 -15.65 -15.21 -6.02
C LEU A 333 -15.23 -14.18 -4.93
N PRO A 334 -15.89 -14.18 -3.75
CA PRO A 334 -15.45 -13.36 -2.63
C PRO A 334 -14.26 -14.00 -1.91
N ILE A 335 -13.16 -13.27 -1.81
CA ILE A 335 -11.96 -13.63 -1.07
C ILE A 335 -11.80 -12.65 0.09
N ARG A 336 -12.12 -13.11 1.30
CA ARG A 336 -11.82 -12.38 2.54
C ARG A 336 -10.50 -12.91 3.11
N LEU A 337 -9.50 -12.05 3.22
CA LEU A 337 -8.24 -12.40 3.87
C LEU A 337 -8.42 -12.35 5.39
N ASN A 338 -8.22 -13.50 6.03
CA ASN A 338 -8.27 -13.65 7.48
C ASN A 338 -6.88 -13.47 8.09
N GLU A 339 -6.87 -13.31 9.42
CA GLU A 339 -5.66 -13.34 10.23
C GLU A 339 -4.93 -14.68 10.12
N PHE A 340 -3.64 -14.66 10.45
CA PHE A 340 -2.86 -15.87 10.62
C PHE A 340 -3.34 -16.68 11.83
N THR A 341 -3.39 -17.99 11.65
CA THR A 341 -3.54 -18.96 12.73
C THR A 341 -2.25 -19.04 13.55
N GLN A 342 -2.32 -19.62 14.74
CA GLN A 342 -1.13 -19.83 15.56
C GLN A 342 -0.04 -20.61 14.82
N GLY A 343 -0.39 -21.71 14.15
CA GLY A 343 0.59 -22.49 13.38
C GLY A 343 1.24 -21.71 12.23
N GLN A 344 0.51 -20.75 11.63
CA GLN A 344 1.05 -19.85 10.62
C GLN A 344 2.02 -18.81 11.20
N VAL A 345 1.75 -18.31 12.42
CA VAL A 345 2.68 -17.41 13.12
C VAL A 345 3.92 -18.15 13.60
N GLU A 346 3.77 -19.39 14.09
CA GLU A 346 4.89 -20.27 14.46
C GLU A 346 5.76 -20.62 13.23
N ASP A 347 5.14 -20.88 12.08
CA ASP A 347 5.87 -21.06 10.82
C ASP A 347 6.65 -19.80 10.45
N LEU A 348 6.01 -18.63 10.49
CA LEU A 348 6.67 -17.37 10.18
C LEU A 348 7.83 -17.07 11.14
N ALA A 349 7.65 -17.27 12.45
CA ALA A 349 8.70 -17.10 13.45
C ALA A 349 9.92 -17.98 13.16
N ARG A 350 9.71 -19.24 12.73
CA ARG A 350 10.81 -20.12 12.28
C ARG A 350 11.55 -19.56 11.08
N ARG A 351 10.84 -18.96 10.11
CA ARG A 351 11.48 -18.31 8.94
C ARG A 351 12.29 -17.07 9.32
N TYR A 352 11.91 -16.36 10.38
CA TYR A 352 12.71 -15.29 11.01
C TYR A 352 13.87 -15.80 11.88
N ASN A 353 14.16 -17.11 11.89
CA ASN A 353 15.16 -17.76 12.76
C ASN A 353 14.90 -17.58 14.27
N LEU A 354 13.65 -17.34 14.66
CA LEU A 354 13.22 -17.25 16.06
C LEU A 354 12.77 -18.62 16.59
N SER A 355 13.57 -19.67 16.33
CA SER A 355 13.26 -21.04 16.76
C SER A 355 13.29 -21.23 18.27
N SER A 356 13.86 -20.29 19.02
CA SER A 356 13.82 -20.24 20.48
C SER A 356 12.47 -19.76 21.05
N CYS A 357 11.63 -19.08 20.25
CA CYS A 357 10.30 -18.68 20.68
C CYS A 357 9.42 -19.92 20.88
N THR A 358 8.91 -20.08 22.09
CA THR A 358 7.99 -21.17 22.43
C THR A 358 6.60 -20.88 21.89
N SER A 359 5.75 -21.91 21.76
CA SER A 359 4.33 -21.72 21.45
C SER A 359 3.61 -20.82 22.46
N LYS A 360 4.10 -20.73 23.71
CA LYS A 360 3.58 -19.81 24.72
C LYS A 360 3.93 -18.36 24.39
N ASP A 361 5.15 -18.10 23.94
CA ASP A 361 5.60 -16.76 23.51
C ASP A 361 4.80 -16.28 22.29
N ILE A 362 4.57 -17.19 21.32
CA ILE A 362 3.72 -16.89 20.17
C ILE A 362 2.27 -16.61 20.60
N ALA A 363 1.72 -17.40 21.53
CA ALA A 363 0.38 -17.15 22.07
C ALA A 363 0.30 -15.81 22.80
N GLN A 364 1.35 -15.41 23.55
CA GLN A 364 1.42 -14.10 24.19
C GLN A 364 1.44 -12.96 23.16
N LEU A 365 2.28 -13.06 22.13
CA LEU A 365 2.30 -12.08 21.04
C LEU A 365 0.93 -11.98 20.34
N MET A 366 0.32 -13.11 20.02
CA MET A 366 -1.00 -13.15 19.39
C MET A 366 -2.11 -12.66 20.32
N SER A 367 -1.97 -12.75 21.64
CA SER A 367 -2.91 -12.10 22.56
C SER A 367 -2.89 -10.57 22.44
N LEU A 368 -1.70 -10.01 22.15
CA LEU A 368 -1.49 -8.57 21.99
C LEU A 368 -2.00 -8.05 20.64
N VAL A 369 -1.68 -8.71 19.52
CA VAL A 369 -1.94 -8.20 18.15
C VAL A 369 -2.77 -9.14 17.26
N GLY A 370 -3.27 -10.24 17.82
CA GLY A 370 -3.94 -11.30 17.06
C GLY A 370 -3.01 -11.98 16.06
N GLY A 371 -3.61 -12.50 14.99
CA GLY A 371 -2.86 -12.99 13.81
C GLY A 371 -2.69 -11.93 12.73
N HIS A 372 -2.67 -10.64 13.08
CA HIS A 372 -2.62 -9.56 12.09
C HIS A 372 -1.31 -9.61 11.29
N PRO A 373 -1.32 -9.87 9.97
CA PRO A 373 -0.11 -10.17 9.20
C PRO A 373 1.01 -9.14 9.30
N ALA A 374 0.71 -7.85 9.10
CA ALA A 374 1.75 -6.83 9.20
C ALA A 374 2.24 -6.60 10.64
N LEU A 375 1.36 -6.59 11.64
CA LEU A 375 1.78 -6.40 13.03
C LEU A 375 2.68 -7.55 13.46
N ILE A 376 2.32 -8.80 13.15
CA ILE A 376 3.15 -9.98 13.41
C ILE A 376 4.52 -9.87 12.72
N GLN A 377 4.58 -9.50 11.44
CA GLN A 377 5.87 -9.35 10.76
C GLN A 377 6.72 -8.24 11.39
N ILE A 378 6.12 -7.12 11.77
CA ILE A 378 6.82 -6.04 12.49
C ILE A 378 7.36 -6.57 13.83
N SER A 379 6.55 -7.30 14.60
CA SER A 379 7.00 -7.92 15.86
C SER A 379 8.20 -8.83 15.64
N LEU A 380 8.09 -9.77 14.70
CA LEU A 380 9.14 -10.76 14.44
C LEU A 380 10.42 -10.12 13.91
N TYR A 381 10.31 -9.05 13.12
CA TYR A 381 11.46 -8.25 12.67
C TYR A 381 12.22 -7.64 13.86
N TYR A 382 11.53 -6.98 14.80
CA TYR A 382 12.21 -6.37 15.95
C TYR A 382 12.81 -7.42 16.91
N LEU A 383 12.11 -8.54 17.09
CA LEU A 383 12.60 -9.66 17.90
C LEU A 383 13.84 -10.33 17.28
N CYS A 384 13.84 -10.58 15.96
CA CYS A 384 14.97 -11.22 15.29
C CYS A 384 16.18 -10.29 15.18
N SER A 385 15.95 -8.98 15.09
CA SER A 385 17.01 -7.95 15.08
C SER A 385 17.65 -7.74 16.46
N GLN A 386 17.13 -8.41 17.50
CA GLN A 386 17.58 -8.28 18.90
C GLN A 386 17.52 -6.84 19.43
N GLU A 387 16.71 -5.98 18.82
CA GLU A 387 16.51 -4.60 19.27
C GLU A 387 15.67 -4.56 20.57
N MET A 388 14.85 -5.58 20.81
CA MET A 388 14.03 -5.72 22.02
C MET A 388 13.61 -7.17 22.28
N THR A 389 13.30 -7.47 23.53
CA THR A 389 12.69 -8.72 23.97
C THR A 389 11.16 -8.71 23.76
N LEU A 390 10.53 -9.88 23.78
CA LEU A 390 9.06 -9.98 23.71
C LEU A 390 8.38 -9.24 24.87
N GLN A 391 8.96 -9.30 26.07
CA GLN A 391 8.41 -8.63 27.24
C GLN A 391 8.44 -7.10 27.07
N GLU A 392 9.58 -6.54 26.66
CA GLU A 392 9.72 -5.09 26.39
C GLU A 392 8.77 -4.63 25.28
N LEU A 393 8.63 -5.44 24.20
CA LEU A 393 7.71 -5.16 23.11
C LEU A 393 6.26 -5.07 23.62
N ILE A 394 5.83 -6.02 24.47
CA ILE A 394 4.48 -6.02 25.03
C ILE A 394 4.28 -4.81 25.96
N GLU A 395 5.23 -4.55 26.85
CA GLU A 395 5.16 -3.45 27.82
C GLU A 395 5.08 -2.09 27.12
N ASP A 396 5.96 -1.82 26.15
CA ASP A 396 5.96 -0.55 25.40
C ASP A 396 4.72 -0.39 24.52
N ALA A 397 4.25 -1.49 23.90
CA ALA A 397 3.03 -1.50 23.11
C ALA A 397 1.79 -1.16 23.95
N ILE A 398 1.67 -1.71 25.17
CA ILE A 398 0.57 -1.40 26.10
C ILE A 398 0.72 0.01 26.68
N ALA A 399 1.95 0.45 26.96
CA ALA A 399 2.22 1.76 27.53
C ALA A 399 1.82 2.88 26.56
N ASN A 400 2.35 2.85 25.33
CA ASN A 400 2.26 3.96 24.39
C ASN A 400 2.11 3.54 22.92
N GLY A 401 1.72 2.28 22.66
CA GLY A 401 1.58 1.72 21.30
C GLY A 401 2.87 1.20 20.67
N GLY A 402 4.03 1.54 21.23
CA GLY A 402 5.37 1.10 20.80
C GLY A 402 5.61 1.07 19.29
N ILE A 403 6.15 -0.04 18.80
CA ILE A 403 6.42 -0.28 17.38
C ILE A 403 5.16 -0.27 16.48
N TYR A 404 3.96 -0.29 17.06
CA TYR A 404 2.68 -0.27 16.34
C TYR A 404 2.04 1.12 16.24
N ARG A 405 2.69 2.17 16.77
CA ARG A 405 2.14 3.54 16.84
C ARG A 405 1.56 4.05 15.51
N TYR A 406 2.25 3.84 14.39
CA TYR A 406 1.75 4.30 13.09
C TYR A 406 0.42 3.63 12.70
N HIS A 407 0.32 2.32 12.92
CA HIS A 407 -0.91 1.58 12.67
C HIS A 407 -2.07 2.09 13.53
N LEU A 408 -1.81 2.26 14.83
CA LEU A 408 -2.79 2.76 15.80
C LEU A 408 -3.22 4.19 15.50
N TRP A 409 -2.30 5.05 15.08
CA TRP A 409 -2.57 6.43 14.69
C TRP A 409 -3.49 6.51 13.47
N ARG A 410 -3.28 5.64 12.46
CA ARG A 410 -4.18 5.59 11.29
C ARG A 410 -5.61 5.24 11.68
N LEU A 411 -5.79 4.27 12.58
CA LEU A 411 -7.11 3.89 13.09
C LEU A 411 -7.73 5.00 13.95
N TRP A 412 -6.92 5.69 14.75
CA TRP A 412 -7.35 6.87 15.52
C TRP A 412 -7.95 7.96 14.63
N LEU A 413 -7.27 8.32 13.53
CA LEU A 413 -7.75 9.34 12.59
C LEU A 413 -9.14 9.00 12.02
N LYS A 414 -9.44 7.72 11.83
CA LYS A 414 -10.76 7.26 11.36
C LYS A 414 -11.83 7.38 12.42
N LEU A 415 -11.53 6.99 13.66
CA LEU A 415 -12.42 7.16 14.80
C LEU A 415 -12.71 8.65 15.06
N GLN A 416 -11.68 9.50 15.00
CA GLN A 416 -11.81 10.94 15.26
C GLN A 416 -12.76 11.63 14.27
N LYS A 417 -12.75 11.22 13.01
CA LYS A 417 -13.66 11.73 11.97
C LYS A 417 -15.13 11.40 12.25
N ASN A 418 -15.41 10.37 13.05
CA ASN A 418 -16.78 9.95 13.39
C ASN A 418 -16.93 9.82 14.93
N GLN A 419 -17.33 10.92 15.57
CA GLN A 419 -17.48 10.97 17.03
C GLN A 419 -18.51 9.96 17.58
N ALA A 420 -19.57 9.65 16.83
CA ALA A 420 -20.54 8.64 17.25
C ALA A 420 -19.91 7.24 17.32
N LEU A 421 -19.13 6.88 16.30
CA LEU A 421 -18.39 5.64 16.23
C LEU A 421 -17.33 5.54 17.34
N ALA A 422 -16.61 6.64 17.60
CA ALA A 422 -15.64 6.71 18.70
C ALA A 422 -16.29 6.48 20.07
N LYS A 423 -17.45 7.10 20.33
CA LYS A 423 -18.23 6.88 21.57
C LYS A 423 -18.72 5.44 21.69
N THR A 424 -19.19 4.84 20.60
CA THR A 424 -19.60 3.42 20.59
C THR A 424 -18.41 2.52 20.89
N TYR A 425 -17.26 2.77 20.28
CA TYR A 425 -16.06 1.98 20.55
C TYR A 425 -15.59 2.13 22.00
N ALA A 426 -15.63 3.33 22.57
CA ALA A 426 -15.28 3.54 23.98
C ALA A 426 -16.14 2.68 24.93
N LYS A 427 -17.44 2.51 24.63
CA LYS A 427 -18.32 1.59 25.39
C LYS A 427 -17.85 0.14 25.29
N VAL A 428 -17.43 -0.31 24.10
CA VAL A 428 -16.88 -1.65 23.89
C VAL A 428 -15.60 -1.87 24.69
N LEU A 429 -14.73 -0.86 24.80
CA LEU A 429 -13.44 -0.95 25.49
C LEU A 429 -13.56 -1.05 27.02
N VAL A 430 -14.56 -0.37 27.60
CA VAL A 430 -14.79 -0.35 29.07
C VAL A 430 -15.53 -1.61 29.54
N ALA A 431 -16.25 -2.29 28.65
CA ALA A 431 -17.02 -3.45 29.01
C ALA A 431 -16.14 -4.62 29.48
N LYS A 432 -16.47 -5.20 30.65
CA LYS A 432 -15.75 -6.36 31.20
C LYS A 432 -16.04 -7.65 30.42
N GLN A 433 -17.20 -7.70 29.78
CA GLN A 433 -17.68 -8.80 28.93
C GLN A 433 -18.16 -8.18 27.62
N GLY A 434 -18.31 -8.99 26.56
CA GLY A 434 -18.80 -8.47 25.28
C GLY A 434 -20.17 -7.80 25.41
N ILE A 435 -20.43 -6.82 24.55
CA ILE A 435 -21.68 -6.03 24.57
C ILE A 435 -22.39 -6.08 23.22
N SER A 436 -23.72 -5.91 23.24
CA SER A 436 -24.46 -5.63 22.01
C SER A 436 -24.40 -4.12 21.71
N ILE A 437 -24.16 -3.78 20.46
CA ILE A 437 -24.16 -2.40 19.96
C ILE A 437 -25.04 -2.31 18.71
N ASP A 438 -25.31 -1.09 18.25
CA ASP A 438 -26.03 -0.86 17.01
C ASP A 438 -25.38 -1.62 15.83
N PRO A 439 -26.14 -2.36 15.00
CA PRO A 439 -25.57 -3.17 13.91
C PRO A 439 -24.75 -2.39 12.88
N ILE A 440 -25.12 -1.13 12.59
CA ILE A 440 -24.40 -0.28 11.62
C ILE A 440 -23.05 0.13 12.22
N GLU A 441 -23.05 0.53 13.49
CA GLU A 441 -21.81 0.86 14.20
C GLU A 441 -20.93 -0.38 14.43
N ALA A 442 -21.51 -1.54 14.72
CA ALA A 442 -20.81 -2.82 14.79
C ALA A 442 -20.11 -3.13 13.47
N TYR A 443 -20.84 -3.04 12.36
CA TYR A 443 -20.27 -3.28 11.04
C TYR A 443 -19.10 -2.35 10.74
N LYS A 444 -19.24 -1.04 11.00
CA LYS A 444 -18.15 -0.06 10.81
C LYS A 444 -16.92 -0.37 11.66
N LEU A 445 -17.11 -0.72 12.94
CA LEU A 445 -15.98 -1.09 13.81
C LEU A 445 -15.31 -2.40 13.37
N GLU A 446 -16.09 -3.38 12.92
CA GLU A 446 -15.57 -4.65 12.38
C GLU A 446 -14.78 -4.40 11.09
N SER A 447 -15.27 -3.49 10.24
CA SER A 447 -14.67 -3.15 8.95
C SER A 447 -13.34 -2.40 9.09
N LEU A 448 -13.19 -1.59 10.16
CA LEU A 448 -11.92 -1.03 10.63
C LEU A 448 -10.98 -2.08 11.27
N GLY A 449 -11.51 -3.26 11.59
CA GLY A 449 -10.77 -4.32 12.28
C GLY A 449 -10.58 -4.08 13.77
N LEU A 450 -11.37 -3.21 14.41
CA LEU A 450 -11.22 -2.86 15.82
C LEU A 450 -11.92 -3.82 16.78
N ILE A 451 -12.95 -4.53 16.30
CA ILE A 451 -13.74 -5.47 17.09
C ILE A 451 -13.78 -6.87 16.47
N ARG A 452 -14.25 -7.83 17.27
CA ARG A 452 -14.67 -9.16 16.84
C ARG A 452 -16.01 -9.53 17.47
N PHE A 453 -16.71 -10.47 16.84
CA PHE A 453 -17.96 -11.03 17.34
C PHE A 453 -17.71 -12.32 18.11
N GLU A 454 -18.42 -12.49 19.22
CA GLU A 454 -18.56 -13.73 19.96
C GLU A 454 -20.06 -13.99 20.16
N GLY A 455 -20.65 -14.79 19.27
CA GLY A 455 -22.09 -14.87 19.13
C GLY A 455 -22.70 -13.50 18.78
N ALA A 456 -23.63 -13.02 19.60
CA ALA A 456 -24.27 -11.70 19.44
C ALA A 456 -23.49 -10.55 20.11
N LEU A 457 -22.42 -10.88 20.86
CA LEU A 457 -21.65 -9.90 21.62
C LEU A 457 -20.43 -9.43 20.85
N VAL A 458 -20.06 -8.18 21.08
CA VAL A 458 -18.91 -7.51 20.49
C VAL A 458 -17.83 -7.30 21.54
N LEU A 459 -16.59 -7.64 21.20
CA LEU A 459 -15.41 -7.45 22.02
C LEU A 459 -14.33 -6.64 21.26
N PRO A 460 -13.42 -5.94 21.97
CA PRO A 460 -12.20 -5.44 21.36
C PRO A 460 -11.45 -6.58 20.68
N ARG A 461 -10.90 -6.33 19.49
CA ARG A 461 -10.29 -7.39 18.70
C ARG A 461 -9.00 -7.91 19.30
N PHE A 462 -8.14 -7.00 19.77
CA PHE A 462 -6.83 -7.30 20.35
C PHE A 462 -6.60 -6.50 21.64
N GLU A 463 -5.73 -7.01 22.52
CA GLU A 463 -5.38 -6.30 23.76
C GLU A 463 -4.63 -4.99 23.47
N LEU A 464 -3.82 -4.94 22.40
CA LEU A 464 -3.17 -3.70 21.95
C LEU A 464 -4.19 -2.58 21.71
N TYR A 465 -5.27 -2.88 20.99
CA TYR A 465 -6.30 -1.89 20.69
C TYR A 465 -7.05 -1.49 21.94
N ARG A 466 -7.34 -2.45 22.83
CA ARG A 466 -7.99 -2.17 24.10
C ARG A 466 -7.16 -1.19 24.93
N ALA A 467 -5.91 -1.54 25.23
CA ALA A 467 -5.02 -0.74 26.05
C ALA A 467 -4.80 0.66 25.47
N TYR A 468 -4.52 0.75 24.16
CA TYR A 468 -4.21 2.02 23.51
C TYR A 468 -5.43 2.95 23.40
N PHE A 469 -6.55 2.45 22.87
CA PHE A 469 -7.73 3.30 22.65
C PHE A 469 -8.50 3.59 23.94
N GLN A 470 -8.40 2.75 24.98
CA GLN A 470 -9.02 3.05 26.27
C GLN A 470 -8.41 4.31 26.90
N LYS A 471 -7.08 4.48 26.80
CA LYS A 471 -6.37 5.69 27.26
C LYS A 471 -6.73 6.95 26.47
N LEU A 472 -6.87 6.81 25.14
CA LEU A 472 -7.21 7.95 24.29
C LEU A 472 -8.68 8.36 24.41
N LEU A 473 -9.59 7.39 24.43
CA LEU A 473 -11.03 7.65 24.44
C LEU A 473 -11.60 7.94 25.83
N SER A 474 -10.86 7.69 26.91
CA SER A 474 -11.27 8.08 28.27
C SER A 474 -11.39 9.59 28.45
N THR A 475 -10.87 10.41 27.53
CA THR A 475 -11.04 11.86 27.52
C THR A 475 -12.26 12.34 26.74
N ILE A 476 -12.92 11.45 25.98
CA ILE A 476 -14.06 11.77 25.09
C ILE A 476 -15.42 11.34 25.68
N VAL A 477 -15.42 10.44 26.67
CA VAL A 477 -16.62 9.90 27.32
C VAL A 477 -17.01 10.68 28.56
#